data_AF-A0A127SEQ9-F1
#
_entry.id   AF-A0A127SEQ9-F1
#
_cell.length_a   1.000
_cell.length_b   1.000
_cell.length_c   1.000
_cell.angle_alpha   90.00
_cell.angle_beta   90.00
_cell.angle_gamma   90.00
#
_symmetry.space_group_name_H-M   'P 1'
#
loop_
_entity.id
_entity.type
_entity.pdbx_description
1 polymer ?
#
loop_
_entity_poly.entity_id
_entity_poly.type
_entity_poly.pdbx_seq_one_letter_code
_entity_poly.pdbx_strand_id
1 'polypeptide(L)'
;MKKPLTVVKSNKVIESSYRLTLNEQRLVLACIAQIKKGRVVSIEDRFEVSAAEFAELFNVPLDRAYGELQNVAERLYARSVTIQNPDPDDPRITHTKTRWISSIDYIPKHGSLVLRFASRIIPFISLLEGSFKPYLLESVAGMSSIYGIRFYELLMQWECRGEREIALDDLKRMLELEGQYAAIKDFKKYVIEP
;
A
#
# COMPACT_ATOMS: atom_id res chain seq x y z
N MET A 1 -11.99 -0.33 23.66
CA MET A 1 -11.83 -0.80 22.25
C MET A 1 -10.94 0.20 21.52
N LYS A 2 -9.85 -0.24 20.88
CA LYS A 2 -9.05 0.64 20.00
C LYS A 2 -9.93 1.12 18.85
N LYS A 3 -9.79 2.38 18.45
CA LYS A 3 -10.54 2.96 17.32
C LYS A 3 -10.16 2.20 16.03
N PRO A 4 -11.11 1.87 15.15
CA PRO A 4 -10.79 1.19 13.90
C PRO A 4 -9.82 2.01 13.05
N LEU A 5 -8.78 1.35 12.55
CA LEU A 5 -7.79 1.95 11.65
C LEU A 5 -8.32 1.96 10.23
N THR A 6 -8.36 3.13 9.62
CA THR A 6 -8.92 3.34 8.28
C THR A 6 -7.82 3.69 7.30
N VAL A 7 -7.73 2.95 6.20
CA VAL A 7 -6.81 3.24 5.10
C VAL A 7 -7.52 4.06 4.04
N VAL A 8 -6.82 5.06 3.51
CA VAL A 8 -7.26 5.86 2.37
C VAL A 8 -6.14 5.91 1.34
N LYS A 9 -6.47 5.53 0.09
CA LYS A 9 -5.59 5.64 -1.06
C LYS A 9 -6.38 6.18 -2.25
N SER A 10 -5.73 6.99 -3.07
CA SER A 10 -6.30 7.41 -4.33
C SER A 10 -6.44 6.25 -5.31
N ASN A 11 -7.40 6.35 -6.22
CA ASN A 11 -7.55 5.36 -7.28
C ASN A 11 -6.30 5.23 -8.15
N LYS A 12 -5.62 6.35 -8.40
CA LYS A 12 -4.37 6.38 -9.17
C LYS A 12 -3.30 5.52 -8.53
N VAL A 13 -3.15 5.54 -7.20
CA VAL A 13 -2.18 4.67 -6.49
C VAL A 13 -2.65 3.22 -6.45
N ILE A 14 -3.93 2.95 -6.20
CA ILE A 14 -4.44 1.57 -6.22
C ILE A 14 -4.20 0.92 -7.60
N GLU A 15 -4.39 1.68 -8.68
CA GLU A 15 -4.19 1.22 -10.06
C GLU A 15 -2.74 1.38 -10.57
N SER A 16 -1.84 1.91 -9.75
CA SER A 16 -0.42 2.04 -10.12
C SER A 16 0.27 0.69 -10.12
N SER A 17 1.27 0.55 -11.00
CA SER A 17 2.19 -0.59 -11.00
C SER A 17 3.28 -0.36 -9.95
N TYR A 18 3.39 -1.30 -8.99
CA TYR A 18 4.45 -1.30 -7.98
C TYR A 18 4.63 -2.69 -7.33
N ARG A 19 5.88 -3.01 -6.97
CA ARG A 19 6.22 -4.15 -6.11
C ARG A 19 6.39 -3.73 -4.66
N LEU A 20 5.61 -4.36 -3.80
CA LEU A 20 5.92 -4.48 -2.38
C LEU A 20 5.85 -5.96 -2.00
N THR A 21 6.66 -6.37 -1.03
CA THR A 21 6.38 -7.63 -0.33
C THR A 21 5.16 -7.48 0.57
N LEU A 22 4.63 -8.60 1.07
CA LEU A 22 3.50 -8.59 2.00
C LEU A 22 3.76 -7.68 3.21
N ASN A 23 4.92 -7.83 3.86
CA ASN A 23 5.24 -7.06 5.06
C ASN A 23 5.60 -5.60 4.76
N GLU A 24 6.19 -5.31 3.60
CA GLU A 24 6.35 -3.93 3.13
C GLU A 24 5.00 -3.25 2.90
N GLN A 25 4.05 -3.92 2.23
CA GLN A 25 2.68 -3.40 2.04
C GLN A 25 1.98 -3.20 3.38
N ARG A 26 2.04 -4.18 4.29
CA ARG A 26 1.44 -4.10 5.63
C ARG A 26 1.96 -2.89 6.41
N LEU A 27 3.28 -2.66 6.41
CA LEU A 27 3.87 -1.49 7.09
C LEU A 27 3.36 -0.19 6.46
N VAL A 28 3.38 -0.07 5.13
CA VAL A 28 2.87 1.11 4.42
C VAL A 28 1.41 1.38 4.77
N LEU A 29 0.56 0.34 4.76
CA LEU A 29 -0.85 0.45 5.10
C LEU A 29 -1.07 0.86 6.57
N ALA A 30 -0.29 0.31 7.50
CA ALA A 30 -0.33 0.69 8.91
C ALA A 30 0.01 2.18 9.10
N CYS A 31 1.01 2.69 8.38
CA CYS A 31 1.39 4.10 8.42
C CYS A 31 0.35 5.01 7.73
N ILE A 32 -0.23 4.60 6.60
CA ILE A 32 -1.34 5.33 5.97
C ILE A 32 -2.53 5.42 6.93
N ALA A 33 -2.82 4.36 7.68
CA ALA A 33 -3.96 4.34 8.60
C ALA A 33 -3.82 5.30 9.79
N GLN A 34 -2.62 5.83 10.06
CA GLN A 34 -2.38 6.87 11.06
C GLN A 34 -2.71 8.28 10.54
N ILE A 35 -2.86 8.46 9.22
CA ILE A 35 -3.24 9.74 8.61
C ILE A 35 -4.71 10.02 8.93
N LYS A 36 -4.95 10.97 9.83
CA LYS A 36 -6.31 11.38 10.19
C LYS A 36 -7.02 12.04 9.00
N LYS A 37 -8.32 11.76 8.85
CA LYS A 37 -9.17 12.41 7.84
C LYS A 37 -9.08 13.94 7.95
N GLY A 38 -8.87 14.63 6.82
CA GLY A 38 -8.77 16.09 6.75
C GLY A 38 -7.45 16.67 7.27
N ARG A 39 -6.48 15.83 7.66
CA ARG A 39 -5.14 16.30 8.05
C ARG A 39 -4.28 16.49 6.81
N VAL A 40 -3.68 17.67 6.69
CA VAL A 40 -2.56 17.92 5.78
C VAL A 40 -1.36 17.13 6.26
N VAL A 41 -0.82 16.29 5.40
CA VAL A 41 0.41 15.53 5.66
C VAL A 41 1.59 16.34 5.11
N SER A 42 2.57 16.63 5.97
CA SER A 42 3.84 17.25 5.60
C SER A 42 4.90 16.21 5.29
N ILE A 43 5.95 16.59 4.55
CA ILE A 43 7.13 15.76 4.31
C ILE A 43 7.92 15.46 5.59
N GLU A 44 7.75 16.28 6.63
CA GLU A 44 8.38 16.11 7.93
C GLU A 44 7.58 15.22 8.89
N ASP A 45 6.33 14.88 8.53
CA ASP A 45 5.48 14.04 9.37
C ASP A 45 6.05 12.63 9.51
N ARG A 46 6.13 12.17 10.77
CA ARG A 46 6.69 10.88 11.16
C ARG A 46 5.58 9.89 11.46
N PHE A 47 5.70 8.69 10.92
CA PHE A 47 4.77 7.57 11.13
C PHE A 47 5.53 6.41 11.76
N GLU A 48 5.16 6.04 12.98
CA GLU A 48 5.86 5.02 13.76
C GLU A 48 5.04 3.74 13.82
N VAL A 49 5.70 2.60 13.70
CA VAL A 49 5.11 1.27 13.93
C VAL A 49 6.12 0.42 14.69
N SER A 50 5.73 -0.05 15.87
CA SER A 50 6.51 -1.01 16.66
C SER A 50 6.33 -2.45 16.17
N ALA A 51 7.29 -3.33 16.47
CA ALA A 51 7.18 -4.76 16.22
C ALA A 51 5.95 -5.37 16.92
N ALA A 52 5.62 -4.88 18.12
CA ALA A 52 4.45 -5.32 18.88
C ALA A 52 3.14 -4.93 18.18
N GLU A 53 3.02 -3.69 17.72
CA GLU A 53 1.85 -3.24 16.95
C GLU A 53 1.76 -3.96 15.61
N PHE A 54 2.87 -4.17 14.91
CA PHE A 54 2.90 -4.92 13.65
C PHE A 54 2.46 -6.37 13.84
N ALA A 55 2.95 -7.03 14.89
CA ALA A 55 2.55 -8.37 15.29
C ALA A 55 1.04 -8.46 15.57
N GLU A 56 0.51 -7.53 16.37
CA GLU A 56 -0.91 -7.45 16.74
C GLU A 56 -1.79 -7.20 15.52
N LEU A 57 -1.44 -6.22 14.68
CA LEU A 57 -2.24 -5.84 13.52
C LEU A 57 -2.33 -6.94 12.48
N PHE A 58 -1.21 -7.61 12.18
CA PHE A 58 -1.11 -8.53 11.04
C PHE A 58 -1.02 -10.00 11.43
N ASN A 59 -1.29 -10.32 12.71
CA ASN A 59 -1.23 -11.66 13.27
C ASN A 59 0.11 -12.36 12.97
N VAL A 60 1.20 -11.61 13.11
CA VAL A 60 2.57 -12.12 12.93
C VAL A 60 3.13 -12.47 14.31
N PRO A 61 3.77 -13.64 14.50
CA PRO A 61 4.44 -13.97 15.76
C PRO A 61 5.43 -12.87 16.17
N LEU A 62 5.37 -12.43 17.44
CA LEU A 62 6.15 -11.29 17.94
C LEU A 62 7.66 -11.50 17.78
N ASP A 63 8.14 -12.72 17.98
CA ASP A 63 9.53 -13.13 17.80
C ASP A 63 10.02 -12.93 16.36
N ARG A 64 9.12 -13.07 15.37
CA ARG A 64 9.41 -12.83 13.94
C ARG A 64 9.24 -11.37 13.55
N ALA A 65 8.33 -10.64 14.17
CA ALA A 65 7.98 -9.28 13.79
C ALA A 65 9.20 -8.33 13.77
N TYR A 66 10.12 -8.48 14.73
CA TYR A 66 11.36 -7.68 14.75
C TYR A 66 12.23 -7.89 13.50
N GLY A 67 12.52 -9.14 13.16
CA GLY A 67 13.32 -9.47 11.97
C GLY A 67 12.62 -9.05 10.68
N GLU A 68 11.29 -9.19 10.62
CA GLU A 68 10.50 -8.73 9.49
C GLU A 68 10.57 -7.20 9.32
N LEU A 69 10.44 -6.43 10.40
CA LEU A 69 10.58 -4.96 10.31
C LEU A 69 11.99 -4.56 9.88
N GLN A 70 13.04 -5.22 10.37
CA GLN A 70 14.41 -4.97 9.90
C GLN A 70 14.54 -5.23 8.39
N ASN A 71 14.02 -6.35 7.90
CA ASN A 71 14.01 -6.67 6.46
C ASN A 71 13.21 -5.65 5.64
N VAL A 72 12.10 -5.16 6.17
CA VAL A 72 11.30 -4.12 5.53
C VAL A 72 12.08 -2.80 5.46
N ALA A 73 12.82 -2.43 6.52
CA ALA A 73 13.61 -1.20 6.55
C ALA A 73 14.66 -1.16 5.42
N GLU A 74 15.38 -2.26 5.21
CA GLU A 74 16.42 -2.38 4.17
C GLU A 74 15.86 -2.25 2.75
N ARG A 75 14.61 -2.64 2.53
CA ARG A 75 14.04 -2.76 1.18
C ARG A 75 13.08 -1.64 0.83
N LEU A 76 12.27 -1.17 1.78
CA LEU A 76 11.18 -0.24 1.52
C LEU A 76 11.69 1.09 0.97
N TYR A 77 12.87 1.54 1.41
CA TYR A 77 13.50 2.76 0.89
C TYR A 77 13.73 2.70 -0.64
N ALA A 78 14.09 1.52 -1.14
CA ALA A 78 14.33 1.29 -2.56
C ALA A 78 13.04 1.00 -3.36
N ARG A 79 11.85 1.10 -2.76
CA ARG A 79 10.57 0.88 -3.47
C ARG A 79 10.07 2.14 -4.13
N SER A 80 9.53 1.98 -5.33
CA SER A 80 8.93 3.07 -6.09
C SER A 80 7.55 2.67 -6.61
N VAL A 81 6.76 3.68 -6.93
CA VAL A 81 5.47 3.56 -7.59
C VAL A 81 5.45 4.50 -8.79
N THR A 82 4.82 4.06 -9.88
CA THR A 82 4.62 4.88 -11.08
C THR A 82 3.15 5.27 -11.18
N ILE A 83 2.87 6.54 -10.98
CA ILE A 83 1.52 7.11 -11.00
C ILE A 83 1.24 7.68 -12.39
N GLN A 84 0.17 7.22 -13.03
CA GLN A 84 -0.26 7.65 -14.36
C GLN A 84 -1.13 8.90 -14.28
N ASN A 85 -0.91 9.84 -15.19
CA ASN A 85 -1.58 11.14 -15.28
C ASN A 85 -1.71 11.80 -13.89
N PRO A 86 -0.58 12.02 -13.16
CA PRO A 86 -0.59 12.40 -11.76
C PRO A 86 -1.14 13.82 -11.51
N ASP A 87 -1.06 14.68 -12.52
CA ASP A 87 -1.41 16.10 -12.43
C ASP A 87 -2.59 16.40 -13.37
N PRO A 88 -3.78 16.78 -12.85
CA PRO A 88 -4.91 17.17 -13.68
C PRO A 88 -4.72 18.54 -14.34
N ASP A 89 -3.88 19.41 -13.79
CA ASP A 89 -3.65 20.78 -14.27
C ASP A 89 -2.52 20.84 -15.31
N ASP A 90 -1.60 19.86 -15.30
CA ASP A 90 -0.56 19.70 -16.32
C ASP A 90 -0.65 18.35 -17.06
N PRO A 91 -1.50 18.23 -18.11
CA PRO A 91 -1.68 16.99 -18.86
C PRO A 91 -0.45 16.55 -19.66
N ARG A 92 0.59 17.37 -19.76
CA ARG A 92 1.88 16.98 -20.39
C ARG A 92 2.63 15.98 -19.51
N ILE A 93 2.36 15.96 -18.20
CA ILE A 93 2.92 14.99 -17.26
C ILE A 93 2.10 13.70 -17.37
N THR A 94 2.51 12.81 -18.28
CA THR A 94 1.82 11.54 -18.51
C THR A 94 2.04 10.53 -17.37
N HIS A 95 3.18 10.60 -16.68
CA HIS A 95 3.47 9.75 -15.53
C HIS A 95 4.47 10.41 -14.56
N THR A 96 4.45 9.95 -13.31
CA THR A 96 5.46 10.29 -12.30
C THR A 96 5.91 9.03 -11.59
N LYS A 97 7.22 8.77 -11.61
CA LYS A 97 7.86 7.73 -10.80
C LYS A 97 8.38 8.34 -9.51
N THR A 98 7.90 7.86 -8.37
CA THR A 98 8.31 8.34 -7.04
C THR A 98 8.60 7.19 -6.09
N ARG A 99 9.42 7.44 -5.06
CA ARG A 99 9.54 6.53 -3.93
C ARG A 99 8.26 6.52 -3.09
N TRP A 100 8.06 5.45 -2.34
CA TRP A 100 7.02 5.41 -1.29
C TRP A 100 7.40 6.28 -0.10
N ILE A 101 8.65 6.18 0.34
CA ILE A 101 9.16 6.87 1.52
C ILE A 101 10.39 7.71 1.16
N SER A 102 10.60 8.79 1.90
CA SER A 102 11.81 9.62 1.83
C SER A 102 12.87 9.16 2.83
N SER A 103 12.44 8.60 3.96
CA SER A 103 13.33 8.05 5.00
C SER A 103 12.66 6.94 5.78
N ILE A 104 13.47 6.05 6.35
CA ILE A 104 13.06 5.04 7.33
C ILE A 104 14.15 4.92 8.40
N ASP A 105 13.76 5.12 9.65
CA ASP A 105 14.62 5.10 10.82
C ASP A 105 14.25 3.88 11.67
N TYR A 106 15.23 3.07 12.09
CA TYR A 106 15.02 2.01 13.08
C TYR A 106 15.38 2.52 14.47
N ILE A 107 14.50 2.26 15.46
CA ILE A 107 14.68 2.63 16.86
C ILE A 107 14.90 1.35 17.68
N PRO A 108 16.15 0.92 17.91
CA PRO A 108 16.45 -0.39 18.52
C PRO A 108 15.83 -0.58 19.90
N LYS A 109 15.83 0.47 20.73
CA LYS A 109 15.31 0.41 22.11
C LYS A 109 13.80 0.17 22.19
N HIS A 110 13.07 0.61 21.17
CA HIS A 110 11.61 0.49 21.11
C HIS A 110 11.16 -0.61 20.13
N GLY A 111 12.07 -1.19 19.35
CA GLY A 111 11.72 -2.17 18.33
C GLY A 111 10.81 -1.60 17.25
N SER A 112 10.95 -0.31 16.94
CA SER A 112 10.04 0.40 16.05
C SER A 112 10.74 0.95 14.82
N LEU A 113 9.96 1.11 13.76
CA LEU A 113 10.34 1.84 12.57
C LEU A 113 9.60 3.17 12.53
N VAL A 114 10.31 4.22 12.14
CA VAL A 114 9.72 5.52 11.85
C VAL A 114 9.97 5.85 10.40
N LEU A 115 8.88 6.02 9.64
CA LEU A 115 8.96 6.40 8.23
C LEU A 115 8.45 7.81 7.99
N ARG A 116 8.94 8.42 6.90
CA ARG A 116 8.41 9.64 6.30
C ARG A 116 8.01 9.34 4.87
N PHE A 117 6.81 9.73 4.46
CA PHE A 117 6.36 9.54 3.08
C PHE A 117 7.10 10.48 2.12
N ALA A 118 7.34 10.03 0.89
CA ALA A 118 7.92 10.88 -0.14
C ALA A 118 6.93 11.99 -0.56
N SER A 119 7.45 13.18 -0.88
CA SER A 119 6.61 14.35 -1.20
C SER A 119 5.58 14.09 -2.29
N ARG A 120 5.97 13.38 -3.36
CA ARG A 120 5.10 13.10 -4.50
C ARG A 120 4.05 12.03 -4.25
N ILE A 121 4.15 11.20 -3.20
CA ILE A 121 3.11 10.20 -2.89
C ILE A 121 2.02 10.77 -1.97
N ILE A 122 2.37 11.78 -1.15
CA ILE A 122 1.48 12.37 -0.12
C ILE A 122 0.09 12.73 -0.67
N PRO A 123 -0.06 13.47 -1.79
CA PRO A 123 -1.39 13.86 -2.31
C PRO A 123 -2.30 12.67 -2.62
N PHE A 124 -1.73 11.48 -2.82
CA PHE A 124 -2.44 10.28 -3.19
C PHE A 124 -2.78 9.36 -2.01
N ILE A 125 -2.32 9.71 -0.80
CA ILE A 125 -2.56 8.97 0.45
C ILE A 125 -3.11 9.86 1.57
N SER A 126 -3.06 11.19 1.41
CA SER A 126 -3.67 12.16 2.32
C SER A 126 -5.05 12.58 1.84
N LEU A 127 -6.05 12.49 2.71
CA LEU A 127 -7.44 12.86 2.41
C LEU A 127 -7.63 14.37 2.61
N LEU A 128 -7.21 15.16 1.62
CA LEU A 128 -7.39 16.61 1.60
C LEU A 128 -8.73 17.01 0.97
N GLU A 129 -9.00 16.59 -0.26
CA GLU A 129 -10.29 16.79 -0.93
C GLU A 129 -10.53 15.63 -1.91
N GLY A 130 -11.67 14.92 -1.81
CA GLY A 130 -12.06 13.89 -2.79
C GLY A 130 -12.62 12.57 -2.24
N SER A 131 -13.39 11.91 -3.11
CA SER A 131 -14.23 10.71 -2.91
C SER A 131 -13.46 9.38 -2.88
N PHE A 132 -12.29 9.33 -2.23
CA PHE A 132 -11.62 8.03 -2.05
C PHE A 132 -12.46 7.16 -1.13
N LYS A 133 -12.64 5.89 -1.49
CA LYS A 133 -13.35 4.94 -0.65
C LYS A 133 -12.41 4.45 0.45
N PRO A 134 -12.63 4.84 1.72
CA PRO A 134 -11.87 4.27 2.82
C PRO A 134 -12.22 2.79 2.99
N TYR A 135 -11.28 2.02 3.54
CA TYR A 135 -11.55 0.68 4.04
C TYR A 135 -10.85 0.45 5.37
N LEU A 136 -11.28 -0.56 6.11
CA LEU A 136 -10.67 -0.90 7.40
C LEU A 136 -9.38 -1.68 7.17
N LEU A 137 -8.29 -1.31 7.85
CA LEU A 137 -7.02 -2.03 7.77
C LEU A 137 -7.21 -3.52 8.14
N GLU A 138 -8.06 -3.78 9.14
CA GLU A 138 -8.41 -5.13 9.60
C GLU A 138 -8.97 -6.03 8.49
N SER A 139 -9.68 -5.46 7.51
CA SER A 139 -10.25 -6.21 6.37
C SER A 139 -9.19 -6.87 5.49
N VAL A 140 -7.96 -6.34 5.47
CA VAL A 140 -6.83 -6.90 4.71
C VAL A 140 -5.74 -7.47 5.59
N ALA A 141 -5.79 -7.25 6.90
CA ALA A 141 -4.69 -7.55 7.79
C ALA A 141 -4.42 -9.06 7.91
N GLY A 142 -5.47 -9.88 7.87
CA GLY A 142 -5.39 -11.34 7.89
C GLY A 142 -4.99 -11.99 6.56
N MET A 143 -4.85 -11.21 5.48
CA MET A 143 -4.49 -11.77 4.16
C MET A 143 -3.01 -12.17 4.14
N SER A 144 -2.73 -13.38 3.65
CA SER A 144 -1.38 -13.93 3.46
C SER A 144 -0.81 -13.66 2.06
N SER A 145 -1.65 -13.28 1.10
CA SER A 145 -1.26 -12.97 -0.27
C SER A 145 -1.23 -11.47 -0.50
N ILE A 146 -0.11 -10.96 -1.04
CA ILE A 146 -0.02 -9.57 -1.50
C ILE A 146 -1.05 -9.28 -2.59
N TYR A 147 -1.32 -10.24 -3.47
CA TYR A 147 -2.33 -10.10 -4.51
C TYR A 147 -3.73 -10.04 -3.90
N GLY A 148 -4.01 -10.76 -2.81
CA GLY A 148 -5.26 -10.67 -2.08
C GLY A 148 -5.54 -9.24 -1.61
N ILE A 149 -4.54 -8.57 -1.03
CA ILE A 149 -4.65 -7.16 -0.63
C ILE A 149 -4.91 -6.26 -1.85
N ARG A 150 -4.16 -6.46 -2.95
CA ARG A 150 -4.32 -5.67 -4.18
C ARG A 150 -5.70 -5.83 -4.82
N PHE A 151 -6.21 -7.07 -4.90
CA PHE A 151 -7.56 -7.34 -5.38
C PHE A 151 -8.62 -6.72 -4.50
N TYR A 152 -8.48 -6.83 -3.17
CA TYR A 152 -9.40 -6.17 -2.25
C TYR A 152 -9.46 -4.66 -2.49
N GLU A 153 -8.30 -4.00 -2.59
CA GLU A 153 -8.25 -2.56 -2.92
C GLU A 153 -8.94 -2.27 -4.27
N LEU A 154 -8.66 -3.06 -5.32
CA LEU A 154 -9.25 -2.88 -6.66
C LEU A 154 -10.78 -3.06 -6.68
N LEU A 155 -11.31 -3.97 -5.86
CA LEU A 155 -12.74 -4.25 -5.74
C LEU A 155 -13.46 -3.19 -4.91
N MET A 156 -12.86 -2.75 -3.80
CA MET A 156 -13.44 -1.72 -2.92
C MET A 156 -13.71 -0.41 -3.66
N GLN A 157 -12.84 -0.04 -4.61
CA GLN A 157 -13.06 1.11 -5.49
C GLN A 157 -14.43 1.06 -6.20
N TRP A 158 -14.93 -0.13 -6.53
CA TRP A 158 -16.12 -0.37 -7.34
C TRP A 158 -17.32 -0.90 -6.55
N GLU A 159 -17.25 -0.96 -5.22
CA GLU A 159 -18.31 -1.51 -4.35
C GLU A 159 -19.73 -0.98 -4.65
N CYS A 160 -19.88 0.27 -5.11
CA CYS A 160 -21.20 0.85 -5.42
C CYS A 160 -21.77 0.37 -6.77
N ARG A 161 -20.90 -0.06 -7.69
CA ARG A 161 -21.27 -0.58 -9.01
C ARG A 161 -21.44 -2.11 -9.00
N GLY A 162 -20.92 -2.79 -7.98
CA GLY A 162 -21.05 -4.24 -7.77
C GLY A 162 -20.11 -5.09 -8.63
N GLU A 163 -19.75 -4.63 -9.82
CA GLU A 163 -18.82 -5.32 -10.72
C GLU A 163 -17.78 -4.37 -11.34
N ARG A 164 -16.67 -4.96 -11.79
CA ARG A 164 -15.59 -4.28 -12.49
C ARG A 164 -15.01 -5.21 -13.55
N GLU A 165 -14.99 -4.75 -14.80
CA GLU A 165 -14.27 -5.39 -15.88
C GLU A 165 -12.89 -4.74 -16.04
N ILE A 166 -11.83 -5.54 -16.15
CA ILE A 166 -10.46 -5.09 -16.39
C ILE A 166 -9.85 -6.00 -17.45
N ALA A 167 -9.17 -5.41 -18.44
CA ALA A 167 -8.37 -6.18 -19.37
C ALA A 167 -7.26 -6.95 -18.62
N LEU A 168 -7.02 -8.20 -19.01
CA LEU A 168 -6.05 -9.06 -18.34
C LEU A 168 -4.65 -8.44 -18.32
N ASP A 169 -4.24 -7.78 -19.41
CA ASP A 169 -2.92 -7.14 -19.50
C ASP A 169 -2.81 -5.92 -18.56
N ASP A 170 -3.88 -5.13 -18.43
CA ASP A 170 -3.92 -4.03 -17.46
C ASP A 170 -3.85 -4.56 -16.03
N LEU A 171 -4.58 -5.62 -15.70
CA LEU A 171 -4.50 -6.26 -14.39
C LEU A 171 -3.10 -6.79 -14.11
N LYS A 172 -2.48 -7.48 -15.08
CA LYS A 172 -1.10 -7.95 -14.96
C LYS A 172 -0.13 -6.80 -14.76
N ARG A 173 -0.26 -5.68 -15.48
CA ARG A 173 0.53 -4.45 -15.26
C ARG A 173 0.36 -3.88 -13.85
N MET A 174 -0.88 -3.79 -13.36
CA MET A 174 -1.18 -3.30 -12.00
C MET A 174 -0.56 -4.19 -10.91
N LEU A 175 -0.43 -5.48 -11.16
CA LEU A 175 0.15 -6.47 -10.24
C LEU A 175 1.65 -6.75 -10.48
N GLU A 176 2.30 -6.06 -11.44
CA GLU A 176 3.67 -6.32 -11.90
C GLU A 176 3.93 -7.77 -12.38
N LEU A 177 2.96 -8.30 -13.12
CA LEU A 177 2.95 -9.63 -13.70
C LEU A 177 2.99 -9.60 -15.23
N GLU A 178 3.42 -8.48 -15.82
CA GLU A 178 3.63 -8.36 -17.26
C GLU A 178 4.63 -9.41 -17.75
N GLY A 179 4.29 -10.08 -18.85
CA GLY A 179 5.09 -11.20 -19.40
C GLY A 179 5.05 -12.49 -18.56
N GLN A 180 4.40 -12.50 -17.39
CA GLN A 180 4.25 -13.70 -16.56
C GLN A 180 2.92 -14.42 -16.85
N TYR A 181 2.89 -15.72 -16.54
CA TYR A 181 1.71 -16.58 -16.67
C TYR A 181 1.08 -16.50 -18.07
N ALA A 182 1.83 -16.96 -19.07
CA ALA A 182 1.37 -16.98 -20.47
C ALA A 182 0.05 -17.78 -20.61
N ALA A 183 -0.06 -18.91 -19.92
CA ALA A 183 -1.31 -19.64 -19.83
C ALA A 183 -2.18 -19.07 -18.70
N ILE A 184 -3.44 -18.72 -19.03
CA ILE A 184 -4.41 -18.19 -18.07
C ILE A 184 -4.64 -19.12 -16.86
N LYS A 185 -4.51 -20.44 -17.05
CA LYS A 185 -4.64 -21.43 -15.98
C LYS A 185 -3.62 -21.20 -14.85
N ASP A 186 -2.40 -20.78 -15.20
CA ASP A 186 -1.34 -20.56 -14.22
C ASP A 186 -1.59 -19.24 -13.48
N PHE A 187 -2.05 -18.20 -14.19
CA PHE A 187 -2.46 -16.95 -13.55
C PHE A 187 -3.58 -17.19 -12.53
N LYS A 188 -4.59 -17.98 -12.88
CA LYS A 188 -5.66 -18.35 -11.95
C LYS A 188 -5.10 -19.06 -10.72
N LYS A 189 -4.31 -20.11 -10.92
CA LYS A 189 -3.75 -20.95 -9.86
C LYS A 189 -2.81 -20.20 -8.89
N TYR A 190 -2.03 -19.25 -9.38
CA TYR A 190 -0.98 -18.61 -8.56
C TYR A 190 -1.32 -17.19 -8.11
N VAL A 191 -2.37 -16.57 -8.65
CA VAL A 191 -2.69 -15.15 -8.41
C VAL A 191 -4.11 -14.96 -7.92
N ILE A 192 -5.10 -15.61 -8.54
CA ILE A 192 -6.53 -15.43 -8.20
C ILE A 192 -6.95 -16.41 -7.10
N GLU A 193 -6.54 -17.68 -7.21
CA GLU A 193 -6.84 -18.77 -6.28
C GLU A 193 -5.54 -19.36 -5.69
N PRO A 194 -4.68 -18.54 -5.06
CA PRO A 194 -3.35 -18.95 -4.60
C PRO A 194 -3.35 -19.82 -3.33
#